data_AF-A0A528IQ60-F1
#
_entry.id   AF-A0A528IQ60-F1
#
_cell.length_a   1.000
_cell.length_b   1.000
_cell.length_c   1.000
_cell.angle_alpha   90.00
_cell.angle_beta   90.00
_cell.angle_gamma   90.00
#
_symmetry.space_group_name_H-M   'P 1'
#
loop_
_entity.id
_entity.type
_entity.pdbx_description
1 polymer ?
#
loop_
_entity_poly.entity_id
_entity_poly.type
_entity_poly.pdbx_seq_one_letter_code
_entity_poly.pdbx_strand_id
1 'polypeptide(L)'
;RATHRVTYGSRIFVDDGDKVKRGQRIAEWDPYTRPVLTEIEGKVAFEDLVDGISVQETADESTGITKREVIDWRSTPRGNDLKPAIVVQ
;
A
#
# COMPACT_ATOMS: atom_id res chain seq x y z
N ARG A 1 17.44 -22.97 16.64
CA ARG A 1 16.15 -22.84 15.92
C ARG A 1 15.61 -21.46 16.27
N ALA A 2 15.35 -20.61 15.28
CA ALA A 2 14.79 -19.27 15.48
C ALA A 2 13.45 -19.21 14.75
N THR A 3 12.47 -18.53 15.34
CA THR A 3 11.14 -18.36 14.75
C THR A 3 10.83 -16.87 14.72
N HIS A 4 10.51 -16.36 13.54
CA HIS A 4 10.13 -14.97 13.32
C HIS A 4 8.77 -14.92 12.64
N ARG A 5 7.92 -14.00 13.07
CA ARG A 5 6.62 -13.78 12.44
C ARG A 5 6.79 -12.87 11.24
N VAL A 6 6.44 -13.35 10.06
CA VAL A 6 6.40 -12.56 8.83
C VAL A 6 5.07 -11.80 8.77
N THR A 7 5.11 -10.51 8.42
CA THR A 7 3.94 -9.63 8.35
C THR A 7 3.33 -9.62 6.95
N TYR A 8 2.04 -9.28 6.85
CA TYR A 8 1.37 -9.13 5.56
C TYR A 8 2.08 -8.05 4.72
N GLY A 9 2.27 -8.35 3.43
CA GLY A 9 3.02 -7.52 2.50
C GLY A 9 4.53 -7.53 2.67
N SER A 10 5.08 -8.44 3.50
CA SER A 10 6.52 -8.71 3.49
C SER A 10 6.94 -9.26 2.13
N ARG A 11 8.07 -8.78 1.62
CA ARG A 11 8.77 -9.39 0.50
C ARG A 11 9.64 -10.53 1.01
N ILE A 12 9.42 -11.73 0.51
CA ILE A 12 10.22 -12.91 0.83
C ILE A 12 11.27 -13.11 -0.27
N PHE A 13 12.51 -13.43 0.11
CA PHE A 13 13.64 -13.60 -0.82
C PHE A 13 14.14 -15.04 -0.95
N VAL A 14 13.47 -15.98 -0.27
CA VAL A 14 13.85 -17.40 -0.20
C VAL A 14 12.60 -18.25 -0.33
N ASP A 15 12.74 -19.41 -0.96
CA ASP A 15 11.65 -20.36 -1.10
C ASP A 15 11.65 -21.37 0.05
N ASP A 16 10.57 -22.13 0.18
CA ASP A 16 10.49 -23.20 1.18
C ASP A 16 11.55 -24.27 0.90
N GLY A 17 12.30 -24.64 1.94
CA GLY A 17 13.40 -25.62 1.84
C GLY A 17 14.75 -25.07 1.38
N ASP A 18 14.86 -23.77 1.07
CA ASP A 18 16.13 -23.16 0.65
C ASP A 18 17.22 -23.21 1.73
N LYS A 19 18.46 -23.44 1.28
CA LYS A 19 19.64 -23.38 2.15
C LYS A 19 20.09 -21.92 2.33
N VAL A 20 19.85 -21.37 3.52
CA VAL A 20 20.25 -20.00 3.87
C VAL A 20 21.60 -19.94 4.61
N LYS A 21 22.37 -18.89 4.36
CA LYS A 21 23.62 -18.59 5.09
C LYS A 21 23.34 -17.68 6.28
N ARG A 22 24.19 -17.73 7.30
CA ARG A 22 24.11 -16.79 8.43
C ARG A 22 24.30 -15.36 7.93
N GLY A 23 23.36 -14.47 8.29
CA GLY A 23 23.36 -13.07 7.86
C GLY A 23 22.65 -12.81 6.53
N GLN A 24 22.13 -13.85 5.86
CA GLN A 24 21.33 -13.68 4.64
C GLN A 24 19.98 -13.04 4.96
N ARG A 25 19.59 -12.02 4.18
CA ARG A 25 18.26 -11.41 4.23
C ARG A 25 17.25 -12.39 3.65
N ILE A 26 16.26 -12.78 4.45
CA ILE A 26 15.22 -13.76 4.07
C ILE A 26 13.86 -13.12 3.81
N ALA A 27 13.58 -12.00 4.48
CA ALA A 27 12.36 -11.23 4.29
C ALA A 27 12.63 -9.75 4.59
N GLU A 28 11.84 -8.87 4.00
CA GLU A 28 11.86 -7.43 4.22
C GLU A 28 10.44 -6.89 4.22
N TRP A 29 10.19 -5.94 5.11
CA TRP A 29 8.92 -5.22 5.21
C TRP A 29 9.18 -3.82 5.76
N ASP A 30 8.23 -2.94 5.53
CA ASP A 30 8.19 -1.63 6.15
C ASP A 30 7.34 -1.69 7.43
N PRO A 31 7.89 -1.38 8.62
CA PRO A 31 7.15 -1.43 9.88
C PRO A 31 6.17 -0.26 10.06
N TYR A 32 6.25 0.78 9.23
CA TYR A 32 5.44 2.00 9.35
C TYR A 32 4.28 2.04 8.36
N THR A 33 4.24 1.14 7.38
CA THR A 33 3.18 1.10 6.38
C THR A 33 2.45 -0.24 6.39
N ARG A 34 1.16 -0.18 6.07
CA ARG A 34 0.33 -1.38 5.86
C ARG A 34 -0.03 -1.41 4.38
N PRO A 35 0.62 -2.25 3.57
CA PRO A 35 0.31 -2.30 2.15
C PRO A 35 -1.09 -2.86 1.93
N VAL A 36 -1.72 -2.47 0.83
CA VAL A 36 -2.94 -3.09 0.30
C VAL A 36 -2.55 -3.72 -1.02
N LEU A 37 -2.71 -5.04 -1.15
CA LEU A 37 -2.31 -5.79 -2.34
C LEU A 37 -3.54 -6.34 -3.05
N THR A 38 -3.52 -6.30 -4.39
CA THR A 38 -4.51 -6.99 -5.20
C THR A 38 -4.18 -8.49 -5.28
N GLU A 39 -5.21 -9.33 -5.21
CA GLU A 39 -5.09 -10.79 -5.41
C GLU A 39 -5.17 -11.19 -6.88
N ILE A 40 -5.65 -10.28 -7.74
CA ILE A 40 -5.84 -10.51 -9.16
C ILE A 40 -5.01 -9.53 -10.00
N GLU A 41 -4.65 -9.99 -11.18
CA GLU A 41 -4.07 -9.16 -12.23
C GLU A 41 -5.18 -8.41 -12.98
N GLY A 42 -4.86 -7.21 -13.48
CA GLY A 42 -5.80 -6.42 -14.26
C GLY A 42 -5.35 -4.96 -14.38
N LYS A 43 -6.27 -4.10 -14.82
CA LYS A 43 -6.04 -2.66 -14.92
C LYS A 43 -6.66 -1.95 -13.72
N VAL A 44 -5.89 -1.03 -13.15
CA VAL A 44 -6.36 -0.18 -12.05
C VAL A 44 -7.36 0.85 -12.59
N ALA A 45 -8.53 0.92 -11.97
CA ALA A 45 -9.47 2.02 -12.14
C ALA A 45 -9.80 2.63 -10.77
N PHE A 46 -10.11 3.93 -10.80
CA PHE A 46 -10.39 4.73 -9.61
C PHE A 46 -11.89 5.01 -9.52
N GLU A 47 -12.50 4.64 -8.40
CA GLU A 47 -13.92 4.84 -8.12
C GLU A 47 -14.04 5.83 -6.95
N ASP A 48 -14.85 6.88 -7.13
CA ASP A 48 -15.10 7.94 -6.13
C ASP A 48 -13.86 8.65 -5.56
N LEU A 49 -12.75 8.60 -6.29
CA LEU A 49 -11.53 9.36 -6.01
C LEU A 49 -11.60 10.71 -6.73
N VAL A 50 -12.00 11.75 -6.00
CA VAL A 50 -12.22 13.11 -6.49
C VAL A 50 -11.22 14.05 -5.84
N ASP A 51 -10.42 14.73 -6.65
CA ASP A 51 -9.39 15.66 -6.19
C ASP A 51 -10.00 16.81 -5.37
N GLY A 52 -9.37 17.11 -4.23
CA GLY A 52 -9.81 18.14 -3.29
C GLY A 52 -11.05 17.77 -2.46
N ILE A 53 -11.67 16.61 -2.69
CA ILE A 53 -12.82 16.12 -1.89
C ILE A 53 -12.47 14.81 -1.19
N SER A 54 -11.99 13.80 -1.92
CA SER A 54 -11.60 12.51 -1.35
C SER A 54 -10.14 12.16 -1.55
N VAL A 55 -9.43 12.85 -2.45
CA VAL A 55 -7.99 12.73 -2.66
C VAL A 55 -7.32 14.09 -2.63
N GLN A 56 -6.10 14.15 -2.10
CA GLN A 56 -5.23 15.31 -2.18
C GLN A 56 -3.86 14.88 -2.72
N GLU A 57 -3.28 15.70 -3.60
CA GLU A 57 -1.89 15.54 -4.02
C GLU A 57 -0.96 16.26 -3.03
N THR A 58 -0.08 15.49 -2.40
CA THR A 58 0.95 15.98 -1.47
C THR A 58 2.31 15.77 -2.11
N ALA A 59 3.06 16.86 -2.32
CA ALA A 59 4.43 16.78 -2.78
C ALA A 59 5.34 16.46 -1.58
N ASP A 60 6.07 15.35 -1.65
CA ASP A 60 7.10 15.04 -0.67
C ASP A 60 8.35 15.87 -0.99
N GLU A 61 8.58 16.95 -0.21
CA GLU A 61 9.67 17.90 -0.44
C GLU A 61 11.06 17.25 -0.38
N SER A 62 11.20 16.10 0.30
CA SER A 62 12.47 15.41 0.45
C SER A 62 12.83 14.53 -0.75
N THR A 63 11.81 13.95 -1.41
CA THR A 63 12.00 13.04 -2.55
C THR A 63 11.61 13.65 -3.89
N GLY A 64 10.87 14.77 -3.89
CA GLY A 64 10.29 15.39 -5.08
C GLY A 64 9.15 14.57 -5.71
N ILE A 65 8.68 13.51 -5.05
CA ILE A 65 7.63 12.63 -5.55
C ILE A 65 6.28 13.17 -5.08
N THR A 66 5.39 13.43 -6.03
CA THR A 66 3.98 13.71 -5.74
C THR A 66 3.27 12.42 -5.38
N LYS A 67 2.64 12.38 -4.20
CA LYS A 67 1.82 11.27 -3.73
C LYS A 67 0.37 11.70 -3.68
N ARG A 68 -0.54 10.75 -3.92
CA ARG A 68 -1.98 10.94 -3.74
C ARG A 68 -2.38 10.35 -2.39
N GLU A 69 -2.95 11.17 -1.54
CA GLU A 69 -3.42 10.78 -0.22
C GLU A 69 -4.95 10.85 -0.17
N VAL A 70 -5.57 9.79 0.31
CA VAL A 70 -7.01 9.79 0.57
C VAL A 70 -7.25 10.61 1.84
N ILE A 71 -8.03 11.68 1.72
CA ILE A 71 -8.35 12.60 2.83
C ILE A 71 -9.72 12.27 3.41
N ASP A 72 -10.07 12.82 4.58
CA ASP A 72 -11.39 12.55 5.19
C ASP A 72 -12.53 13.21 4.39
N TRP A 73 -13.03 12.46 3.41
CA TRP A 73 -14.09 12.89 2.52
C TRP A 73 -15.46 13.02 3.20
N ARG A 74 -15.68 12.32 4.33
CA ARG A 74 -16.95 12.38 5.08
C ARG A 74 -17.12 13.70 5.84
N SER A 75 -16.01 14.38 6.13
CA SER A 75 -16.05 15.72 6.73
C SER A 75 -16.50 16.81 5.74
N THR A 76 -16.47 16.51 4.43
CA THR A 76 -16.80 17.47 3.36
C THR A 76 -18.27 17.35 2.96
N PRO A 77 -19.05 18.45 2.89
CA PRO A 77 -20.47 18.41 2.52
C PRO A 77 -20.76 17.78 1.15
N ARG A 78 -19.78 17.83 0.24
CA ARG A 78 -19.83 17.24 -1.11
C ARG A 78 -19.35 15.79 -1.18
N GLY A 79 -18.82 15.24 -0.09
CA GLY A 79 -18.18 13.93 -0.06
C GLY A 79 -18.99 12.83 0.62
N ASN A 80 -20.10 13.14 1.30
CA ASN A 80 -20.83 12.17 2.14
C ASN A 80 -21.24 10.86 1.44
N ASP A 81 -21.53 10.92 0.13
CA ASP A 81 -21.96 9.75 -0.63
C ASP A 81 -20.81 9.02 -1.35
N LEU A 82 -19.58 9.56 -1.31
CA LEU A 82 -18.42 8.97 -1.96
C LEU A 82 -17.94 7.71 -1.23
N LYS A 83 -17.53 6.70 -1.99
CA LYS A 83 -16.86 5.50 -1.50
C LYS A 83 -15.52 5.30 -2.23
N PRO A 84 -14.49 6.09 -1.88
CA PRO A 84 -13.20 6.03 -2.54
C PRO A 84 -12.66 4.60 -2.57
N ALA A 85 -12.46 4.07 -3.76
CA ALA A 85 -12.01 2.70 -3.98
C ALA A 85 -11.07 2.62 -5.17
N ILE A 86 -10.20 1.61 -5.10
CA ILE A 86 -9.34 1.20 -6.20
C ILE A 86 -9.88 -0.14 -6.67
N VAL A 87 -10.33 -0.22 -7.91
CA VAL A 87 -10.88 -1.43 -8.51
C VAL A 87 -9.94 -1.97 -9.57
N VAL A 88 -9.93 -3.29 -9.73
CA VAL A 88 -9.14 -3.98 -10.74
C VAL A 88 -10.08 -4.57 -11.79
N GLN A 89 -9.88 -4.19 -13.05
CA GLN A 89 -10.68 -4.58 -14.22
C GLN A 89 -9.92 -5.52 -15.15
#